data_AF-C3Z8Z3-F1
#
_entry.id   AF-C3Z8Z3-F1
#
_cell.length_a   1.000
_cell.length_b   1.000
_cell.length_c   1.000
_cell.angle_alpha   90.00
_cell.angle_beta   90.00
_cell.angle_gamma   90.00
#
_symmetry.space_group_name_H-M   'P 1'
#
loop_
_entity.id
_entity.type
_entity.pdbx_description
1 polymer ?
#
loop_
_entity_poly.entity_id
_entity_poly.type
_entity_poly.pdbx_seq_one_letter_code
_entity_poly.pdbx_strand_id
1 'polypeptide(L)'
;ATEEFFRSIRTAAGDAQFANFLNLNTGSTLCFVIDTTLSMEDDIAASKDRAIEIISSRLGSPTAPSNFILVPFSDPHVGPAVVTNDPEEFETAIGNLQASGGGDAPEYSLSALQIALARSLPGSTVFVFTDAGAKDAGLVESVTSLGIQKNIKVRLNVPLN
;
A
#
# COMPACT_ATOMS: atom_id res chain seq x y z
N ALA A 1 -40.39 6.08 2.07
CA ALA A 1 -40.04 4.72 1.61
C ALA A 1 -38.53 4.43 1.70
N THR A 2 -37.67 4.93 0.80
CA THR A 2 -36.24 4.55 0.79
C THR A 2 -35.43 5.18 1.93
N GLU A 3 -35.66 6.45 2.25
CA GLU A 3 -34.95 7.13 3.36
C GLU A 3 -35.32 6.57 4.74
N GLU A 4 -36.59 6.21 4.94
CA GLU A 4 -37.06 5.59 6.18
C GLU A 4 -36.44 4.21 6.39
N PHE A 5 -36.25 3.45 5.31
CA PHE A 5 -35.55 2.17 5.36
C PHE A 5 -34.07 2.34 5.76
N PHE A 6 -33.35 3.31 5.17
CA PHE A 6 -31.96 3.56 5.56
C PHE A 6 -31.85 4.11 7.00
N ARG A 7 -32.80 4.94 7.44
CA ARG A 7 -32.86 5.40 8.84
C ARG A 7 -33.10 4.24 9.81
N SER A 8 -33.99 3.31 9.50
CA SER A 8 -34.26 2.18 10.39
C SER A 8 -33.06 1.23 10.51
N ILE A 9 -32.37 0.96 9.41
CA ILE A 9 -31.12 0.19 9.42
C ILE A 9 -30.05 0.93 10.25
N ARG A 10 -29.86 2.24 10.03
CA ARG A 10 -28.91 3.06 10.79
C ARG A 10 -29.19 3.03 12.28
N THR A 11 -30.45 3.20 12.69
CA THR A 11 -30.84 3.20 14.10
C THR A 11 -30.69 1.81 14.74
N ALA A 12 -30.95 0.72 13.99
CA ALA A 12 -30.83 -0.64 14.50
C ALA A 12 -29.37 -1.13 14.59
N ALA A 13 -28.54 -0.81 13.59
CA ALA A 13 -27.13 -1.20 13.55
C ALA A 13 -26.23 -0.24 14.34
N GLY A 14 -26.66 1.00 14.55
CA GLY A 14 -25.82 2.07 15.08
C GLY A 14 -24.95 2.71 14.00
N ASP A 15 -24.62 3.98 14.20
CA ASP A 15 -23.99 4.85 13.18
C ASP A 15 -22.67 4.29 12.64
N ALA A 16 -21.83 3.72 13.49
CA ALA A 16 -20.52 3.18 13.09
C ALA A 16 -20.65 1.91 12.21
N GLN A 17 -21.53 0.98 12.59
CA GLN A 17 -21.75 -0.25 11.82
C GLN A 17 -22.53 0.02 10.54
N PHE A 18 -23.46 0.96 10.55
CA PHE A 18 -24.15 1.41 9.35
C PHE A 18 -23.20 2.11 8.36
N ALA A 19 -22.31 2.96 8.86
CA ALA A 19 -21.27 3.56 8.03
C ALA A 19 -20.30 2.50 7.50
N ASN A 20 -19.91 1.48 8.27
CA ASN A 20 -19.12 0.36 7.75
C ASN A 20 -19.89 -0.44 6.69
N PHE A 21 -21.18 -0.70 6.88
CA PHE A 21 -22.05 -1.39 5.93
C PHE A 21 -22.17 -0.65 4.60
N LEU A 22 -22.24 0.68 4.65
CA LEU A 22 -22.23 1.54 3.47
C LEU A 22 -20.80 1.88 2.97
N ASN A 23 -19.77 1.32 3.60
CA ASN A 23 -18.37 1.62 3.32
C ASN A 23 -18.02 3.13 3.43
N LEU A 24 -18.72 3.85 4.31
CA LEU A 24 -18.56 5.28 4.59
C LEU A 24 -17.56 5.58 5.71
N ASN A 25 -17.28 4.62 6.58
CA ASN A 25 -16.26 4.70 7.65
C ASN A 25 -15.00 3.89 7.28
N THR A 26 -14.66 3.83 5.99
CA THR A 26 -13.46 3.15 5.54
C THR A 26 -12.23 3.96 5.88
N GLY A 27 -11.57 3.61 6.98
CA GLY A 27 -10.16 3.94 7.12
C GLY A 27 -9.40 3.52 5.86
N SER A 28 -8.36 4.27 5.50
CA SER A 28 -7.55 3.97 4.33
C SER A 28 -6.37 3.10 4.71
N THR A 29 -5.82 2.37 3.75
CA THR A 29 -4.50 1.76 3.89
C THR A 29 -3.46 2.69 3.29
N LEU A 30 -2.37 2.91 4.03
CA LEU A 30 -1.14 3.46 3.48
C LEU A 30 -0.19 2.30 3.18
N CYS A 31 0.11 2.09 1.90
CA CYS A 31 0.90 0.94 1.48
C CYS A 31 2.13 1.34 0.68
N PHE A 32 3.26 0.71 1.01
CA PHE A 32 4.53 0.84 0.31
C PHE A 32 4.96 -0.50 -0.29
N VAL A 33 5.34 -0.46 -1.56
CA VAL A 33 5.99 -1.55 -2.28
C VAL A 33 7.40 -1.06 -2.58
N ILE A 34 8.41 -1.66 -1.96
CA ILE A 34 9.79 -1.14 -2.01
C ILE A 34 10.70 -2.22 -2.56
N ASP A 35 11.39 -1.87 -3.63
CA ASP A 35 12.49 -2.64 -4.20
C ASP A 35 13.67 -2.62 -3.23
N THR A 36 14.12 -3.80 -2.82
CA THR A 36 15.24 -3.97 -1.90
C THR A 36 16.43 -4.63 -2.58
N THR A 37 16.51 -4.60 -3.90
CA THR A 37 17.66 -5.13 -4.66
C THR A 37 18.93 -4.32 -4.41
N LEU A 38 20.08 -4.86 -4.81
CA LEU A 38 21.37 -4.16 -4.66
C LEU A 38 21.48 -2.89 -5.53
N SER A 39 20.77 -2.78 -6.66
CA SER A 39 20.80 -1.56 -7.48
C SER A 39 20.20 -0.36 -6.75
N MET A 40 19.28 -0.60 -5.82
CA MET A 40 18.72 0.40 -4.92
C MET A 40 19.68 0.82 -3.80
N GLU A 41 20.93 0.35 -3.72
CA GLU A 41 21.86 0.67 -2.61
C GLU A 41 22.02 2.18 -2.38
N ASP A 42 22.13 2.96 -3.46
CA ASP A 42 22.24 4.42 -3.40
C ASP A 42 20.90 5.12 -3.14
N ASP A 43 19.76 4.48 -3.48
CA ASP A 43 18.42 5.07 -3.48
C ASP A 43 17.51 4.58 -2.33
N ILE A 44 17.89 3.52 -1.62
CA ILE A 44 17.07 2.90 -0.56
C ILE A 44 16.92 3.86 0.62
N ALA A 45 17.96 4.62 0.95
CA ALA A 45 17.90 5.64 2.00
C ALA A 45 16.88 6.73 1.65
N ALA A 46 16.95 7.26 0.43
CA ALA A 46 16.01 8.27 -0.05
C ALA A 46 14.57 7.73 -0.13
N SER A 47 14.41 6.46 -0.52
CA SER A 47 13.11 5.78 -0.54
C SER A 47 12.51 5.65 0.86
N LYS A 48 13.32 5.32 1.87
CA LYS A 48 12.90 5.29 3.28
C LYS A 48 12.50 6.67 3.77
N ASP A 49 13.35 7.68 3.58
CA ASP A 49 13.08 9.05 4.01
C ASP A 49 11.77 9.57 3.42
N ARG A 50 11.56 9.33 2.13
CA ARG A 50 10.31 9.69 1.43
C ARG A 50 9.10 8.95 2.00
N ALA A 51 9.23 7.66 2.33
CA ALA A 51 8.16 6.89 2.94
C ALA A 51 7.79 7.46 4.33
N ILE A 52 8.78 7.81 5.16
CA ILE A 52 8.58 8.42 6.49
C ILE A 52 7.91 9.80 6.37
N GLU A 53 8.30 10.63 5.40
CA GLU A 53 7.62 11.90 5.13
C GLU A 53 6.15 11.70 4.75
N ILE A 54 5.87 10.70 3.90
CA ILE A 54 4.49 10.38 3.50
C ILE A 54 3.69 9.94 4.73
N ILE A 55 4.24 9.07 5.59
CA ILE A 55 3.59 8.66 6.84
C ILE A 55 3.27 9.89 7.69
N SER A 56 4.27 10.72 7.97
CA SER A 56 4.14 11.93 8.79
C SER A 56 3.08 12.90 8.25
N SER A 57 2.98 13.05 6.92
CA SER A 57 1.97 13.91 6.29
C SER A 57 0.53 13.39 6.40
N ARG A 58 0.38 12.08 6.67
CA ARG A 58 -0.93 11.39 6.72
C ARG A 58 -1.41 11.21 8.15
N LEU A 59 -0.49 10.97 9.08
CA LEU A 59 -0.76 10.92 10.52
C LEU A 59 -1.26 12.30 10.97
N GLY A 60 -2.43 12.33 11.63
CA GLY A 60 -3.08 13.58 12.07
C GLY A 60 -3.99 14.26 11.04
N SER A 61 -4.11 13.72 9.82
CA SER A 61 -5.15 14.16 8.88
C SER A 61 -6.52 13.55 9.21
N PRO A 62 -7.65 14.20 8.84
CA PRO A 62 -8.98 13.58 8.94
C PRO A 62 -9.13 12.27 8.15
N THR A 63 -8.23 12.05 7.19
CA THR A 63 -8.14 10.86 6.34
C THR A 63 -6.99 9.95 6.76
N ALA A 64 -6.58 10.00 8.04
CA ALA A 64 -5.48 9.18 8.55
C ALA A 64 -5.70 7.70 8.20
N PRO A 65 -4.67 7.00 7.72
CA PRO A 65 -4.73 5.57 7.46
C PRO A 65 -5.08 4.81 8.74
N SER A 66 -5.92 3.78 8.64
CA SER A 66 -6.24 2.88 9.74
C SER A 66 -5.39 1.61 9.74
N ASN A 67 -4.61 1.40 8.68
CA ASN A 67 -3.79 0.22 8.45
C ASN A 67 -2.60 0.60 7.56
N PHE A 68 -1.47 -0.05 7.79
CA PHE A 68 -0.21 0.16 7.10
C PHE A 68 0.32 -1.16 6.54
N ILE A 69 0.81 -1.12 5.31
CA ILE A 69 1.31 -2.31 4.61
C ILE A 69 2.64 -2.02 3.93
N LEU A 70 3.67 -2.81 4.22
CA LEU A 70 4.96 -2.76 3.54
C LEU A 70 5.19 -4.09 2.83
N VAL A 71 5.45 -4.02 1.53
CA VAL A 71 5.80 -5.18 0.71
C VAL A 71 7.21 -4.95 0.15
N PRO A 72 8.27 -5.43 0.82
CA PRO A 72 9.59 -5.45 0.23
C PRO A 72 9.62 -6.48 -0.91
N PHE A 73 10.41 -6.24 -1.94
CA PHE A 73 10.62 -7.23 -3.00
C PHE A 73 12.02 -7.14 -3.60
N SER A 74 12.50 -8.28 -4.06
CA SER A 74 13.73 -8.45 -4.84
C SER A 74 13.59 -9.72 -5.68
N ASP A 75 14.33 -9.90 -6.76
CA ASP A 75 14.43 -11.20 -7.42
C ASP A 75 15.29 -12.16 -6.59
N PRO A 76 14.85 -13.42 -6.30
CA PRO A 76 13.56 -14.06 -6.64
C PRO A 76 12.47 -14.00 -5.55
N HIS A 77 12.65 -13.17 -4.53
CA HIS A 77 11.82 -13.18 -3.33
C HIS A 77 10.95 -11.91 -3.19
N VAL A 78 9.63 -12.13 -3.15
CA VAL A 78 8.66 -11.08 -2.82
C VAL A 78 8.18 -11.25 -1.38
N GLY A 79 8.34 -10.20 -0.56
CA GLY A 79 7.94 -10.17 0.83
C GLY A 79 9.00 -10.74 1.80
N PRO A 80 8.60 -11.10 3.03
CA PRO A 80 7.23 -11.12 3.55
C PRO A 80 6.62 -9.71 3.68
N ALA A 81 5.32 -9.60 3.43
CA ALA A 81 4.60 -8.35 3.62
C ALA A 81 4.29 -8.10 5.10
N VAL A 82 4.68 -6.94 5.61
CA VAL A 82 4.34 -6.44 6.95
C VAL A 82 2.97 -5.77 6.87
N VAL A 83 2.10 -6.08 7.83
CA VAL A 83 0.76 -5.49 7.97
C VAL A 83 0.56 -5.13 9.43
N THR A 84 0.33 -3.85 9.70
CA THR A 84 0.17 -3.35 11.07
C THR A 84 -0.76 -2.15 11.11
N ASN A 85 -1.39 -1.92 12.27
CA ASN A 85 -2.14 -0.69 12.55
C ASN A 85 -1.32 0.30 13.40
N ASP A 86 -0.09 -0.08 13.78
CA ASP A 86 0.82 0.74 14.57
C ASP A 86 1.79 1.49 13.64
N PRO A 87 1.74 2.84 13.59
CA PRO A 87 2.67 3.60 12.78
C PRO A 87 4.13 3.44 13.21
N GLU A 88 4.43 3.24 14.50
CA GLU A 88 5.82 3.09 14.98
C GLU A 88 6.41 1.74 14.52
N GLU A 89 5.61 0.67 14.55
CA GLU A 89 6.00 -0.63 13.98
C GLU A 89 6.24 -0.51 12.48
N PHE A 90 5.39 0.26 11.79
CA PHE A 90 5.51 0.48 10.36
C PHE A 90 6.77 1.27 9.97
N GLU A 91 7.05 2.36 10.68
CA GLU A 91 8.28 3.15 10.50
C GLU A 91 9.53 2.31 10.80
N THR A 92 9.48 1.49 11.85
CA THR A 92 10.57 0.55 12.19
C THR A 92 10.79 -0.47 11.07
N ALA A 93 9.72 -1.03 10.49
CA ALA A 93 9.82 -1.96 9.37
C ALA A 93 10.48 -1.32 8.14
N ILE A 94 10.17 -0.06 7.85
CA ILE A 94 10.81 0.71 6.76
C ILE A 94 12.29 0.97 7.07
N GLY A 95 12.60 1.39 8.30
CA GLY A 95 13.97 1.66 8.75
C GLY A 95 14.88 0.42 8.62
N ASN A 96 14.33 -0.76 8.83
CA ASN A 96 15.03 -2.05 8.76
C ASN A 96 15.27 -2.57 7.34
N LEU A 97 14.71 -1.96 6.29
CA LEU A 97 14.97 -2.39 4.92
C LEU A 97 16.46 -2.27 4.59
N GLN A 98 17.01 -3.22 3.86
CA GLN A 98 18.40 -3.16 3.38
C GLN A 98 18.42 -3.56 1.92
N ALA A 99 19.13 -2.78 1.11
CA ALA A 99 19.44 -3.16 -0.26
C ALA A 99 20.32 -4.42 -0.22
N SER A 100 19.78 -5.54 -0.69
CA SER A 100 20.44 -6.83 -0.65
C SER A 100 19.83 -7.80 -1.65
N GLY A 101 20.58 -8.81 -2.04
CA GLY A 101 20.13 -9.78 -3.03
C GLY A 101 19.93 -9.13 -4.40
N GLY A 102 18.89 -9.57 -5.10
CA GLY A 102 18.71 -9.30 -6.53
C GLY A 102 19.29 -10.42 -7.39
N GLY A 103 18.72 -10.54 -8.58
CA GLY A 103 19.10 -11.51 -9.59
C GLY A 103 19.53 -10.81 -10.88
N ASP A 104 18.86 -11.17 -11.97
CA ASP A 104 18.93 -10.42 -13.21
C ASP A 104 17.76 -9.44 -13.29
N ALA A 105 18.02 -8.18 -13.65
CA ALA A 105 16.93 -7.28 -14.04
C ALA A 105 16.25 -7.82 -15.31
N PRO A 106 14.91 -7.71 -15.45
CA PRO A 106 13.97 -6.95 -14.61
C PRO A 106 13.52 -7.66 -13.31
N GLU A 107 12.73 -7.00 -12.45
CA GLU A 107 12.39 -7.45 -11.08
C GLU A 107 10.88 -7.82 -10.92
N TYR A 108 10.48 -8.47 -9.82
CA TYR A 108 9.08 -8.94 -9.58
C TYR A 108 8.13 -7.88 -8.98
N SER A 109 8.16 -6.66 -9.52
CA SER A 109 7.41 -5.53 -8.97
C SER A 109 5.89 -5.68 -9.08
N LEU A 110 5.36 -6.38 -10.09
CA LEU A 110 3.91 -6.55 -10.23
C LEU A 110 3.34 -7.61 -9.28
N SER A 111 4.11 -8.63 -8.94
CA SER A 111 3.77 -9.61 -7.90
C SER A 111 3.69 -8.94 -6.54
N ALA A 112 4.68 -8.08 -6.22
CA ALA A 112 4.67 -7.28 -5.00
C ALA A 112 3.46 -6.32 -4.95
N LEU A 113 3.17 -5.65 -6.07
CA LEU A 113 2.00 -4.79 -6.21
C LEU A 113 0.69 -5.57 -6.08
N GLN A 114 0.60 -6.80 -6.61
CA GLN A 114 -0.59 -7.64 -6.47
C GLN A 114 -0.87 -7.97 -4.99
N ILE A 115 0.17 -8.30 -4.21
CA ILE A 115 0.06 -8.52 -2.76
C ILE A 115 -0.42 -7.25 -2.05
N ALA A 116 0.17 -6.10 -2.39
CA ALA A 116 -0.22 -4.80 -1.84
C ALA A 116 -1.69 -4.47 -2.12
N LEU A 117 -2.13 -4.62 -3.37
CA LEU A 117 -3.52 -4.40 -3.78
C LEU A 117 -4.49 -5.36 -3.09
N ALA A 118 -4.13 -6.65 -2.99
CA ALA A 118 -4.97 -7.66 -2.36
C ALA A 118 -5.21 -7.34 -0.88
N ARG A 119 -4.18 -6.88 -0.16
CA ARG A 119 -4.25 -6.61 1.28
C ARG A 119 -4.74 -5.19 1.63
N SER A 120 -4.67 -4.24 0.71
CA SER A 120 -5.12 -2.85 0.96
C SER A 120 -6.64 -2.72 1.03
N LEU A 121 -7.16 -1.78 1.82
CA LEU A 121 -8.59 -1.45 1.82
C LEU A 121 -8.99 -0.73 0.52
N PRO A 122 -10.26 -0.82 0.06
CA PRO A 122 -10.73 -0.03 -1.07
C PRO A 122 -10.55 1.48 -0.85
N GLY A 123 -10.30 2.25 -1.93
CA GLY A 123 -10.08 3.70 -1.87
C GLY A 123 -8.68 4.13 -1.39
N SER A 124 -7.78 3.17 -1.14
CA SER A 124 -6.43 3.41 -0.61
C SER A 124 -5.44 3.94 -1.65
N THR A 125 -4.24 4.32 -1.19
CA THR A 125 -3.12 4.67 -2.07
C THR A 125 -1.95 3.72 -1.82
N VAL A 126 -1.38 3.18 -2.89
CA VAL A 126 -0.16 2.35 -2.87
C VAL A 126 0.95 3.12 -3.58
N PHE A 127 2.11 3.22 -2.93
CA PHE A 127 3.32 3.81 -3.53
C PHE A 127 4.32 2.70 -3.83
N VAL A 128 4.92 2.76 -5.01
CA VAL A 128 5.91 1.80 -5.50
C VAL A 128 7.22 2.54 -5.71
N PHE A 129 8.28 2.03 -5.08
CA PHE A 129 9.65 2.51 -5.18
C PHE A 129 10.51 1.42 -5.82
N THR A 130 11.03 1.69 -7.02
CA THR A 130 11.89 0.77 -7.78
C THR A 130 12.63 1.56 -8.87
N ASP A 131 13.83 1.12 -9.21
CA ASP A 131 14.64 1.61 -10.33
C ASP A 131 14.59 0.66 -11.55
N ALA A 132 13.89 -0.47 -11.43
CA ALA A 132 13.85 -1.54 -12.42
C ALA A 132 12.48 -1.74 -13.08
N GLY A 133 12.49 -2.33 -14.27
CA GLY A 133 11.28 -2.80 -14.95
C GLY A 133 10.68 -4.04 -14.29
N ALA A 134 9.47 -4.42 -14.71
CA ALA A 134 8.79 -5.62 -14.21
C ALA A 134 9.08 -6.87 -15.07
N LYS A 135 9.61 -7.94 -14.44
CA LYS A 135 9.84 -9.27 -15.05
C LYS A 135 8.53 -10.02 -15.26
N ASP A 136 7.55 -9.73 -14.43
CA ASP A 136 6.23 -10.33 -14.37
C ASP A 136 5.16 -9.51 -15.09
N ALA A 137 5.52 -8.89 -16.22
CA ALA A 137 4.64 -8.05 -17.05
C ALA A 137 3.30 -8.72 -17.45
N GLY A 138 3.23 -10.06 -17.44
CA GLY A 138 1.97 -10.79 -17.61
C GLY A 138 0.90 -10.52 -16.55
N LEU A 139 1.26 -9.94 -15.40
CA LEU A 139 0.34 -9.57 -14.32
C LEU A 139 -0.33 -8.21 -14.50
N VAL A 140 0.05 -7.41 -15.51
CA VAL A 140 -0.45 -6.03 -15.69
C VAL A 140 -1.98 -5.98 -15.71
N GLU A 141 -2.65 -6.87 -16.45
CA GLU A 141 -4.12 -6.88 -16.54
C GLU A 141 -4.78 -7.22 -15.20
N SER A 142 -4.25 -8.21 -14.49
CA SER A 142 -4.75 -8.66 -13.19
C SER A 142 -4.60 -7.57 -12.12
N VAL A 143 -3.40 -6.97 -12.04
CA VAL A 143 -3.08 -5.87 -11.14
C VAL A 143 -3.94 -4.64 -11.45
N THR A 144 -4.10 -4.29 -12.73
CA THR A 144 -4.94 -3.16 -13.17
C THR A 144 -6.40 -3.39 -12.80
N SER A 145 -6.93 -4.56 -13.09
CA SER A 145 -8.32 -4.93 -12.77
C SER A 145 -8.59 -4.86 -11.28
N LEU A 146 -7.67 -5.38 -10.46
CA LEU A 146 -7.78 -5.35 -9.00
C LEU A 146 -7.69 -3.91 -8.45
N GLY A 147 -6.78 -3.09 -8.99
CA GLY A 147 -6.65 -1.68 -8.63
C GLY A 147 -7.92 -0.89 -8.92
N ILE A 148 -8.52 -1.09 -10.10
CA ILE A 148 -9.79 -0.45 -10.49
C ILE A 148 -10.93 -0.94 -9.60
N GLN A 149 -11.08 -2.26 -9.41
CA GLN A 149 -12.14 -2.85 -8.60
C GLN A 149 -12.15 -2.29 -7.17
N LYS A 150 -10.96 -2.10 -6.59
CA LYS A 150 -10.80 -1.57 -5.23
C LYS A 150 -10.69 -0.06 -5.18
N ASN A 151 -10.78 0.65 -6.32
CA ASN A 151 -10.57 2.10 -6.41
C ASN A 151 -9.25 2.54 -5.74
N ILE A 152 -8.18 1.76 -5.93
CA ILE A 152 -6.87 2.04 -5.34
C ILE A 152 -6.04 2.86 -6.32
N LYS A 153 -5.43 3.94 -5.80
CA LYS A 153 -4.50 4.77 -6.57
C LYS A 153 -3.09 4.22 -6.42
N VAL A 154 -2.48 3.80 -7.53
CA VAL A 154 -1.06 3.44 -7.57
C VAL A 154 -0.22 4.67 -7.93
N ARG A 155 0.93 4.84 -7.26
CA ARG A 155 1.91 5.89 -7.50
C ARG A 155 3.28 5.24 -7.72
N LEU A 156 3.76 5.27 -8.95
CA LEU A 156 5.10 4.78 -9.33
C LEU A 156 6.12 5.90 -9.18
N ASN A 157 7.36 5.55 -8.85
CA ASN A 157 8.55 6.41 -8.90
C ASN A 157 8.28 7.78 -8.30
N VAL A 158 7.90 7.81 -7.02
CA VAL A 158 7.77 9.07 -6.28
C VAL A 158 9.13 9.77 -6.38
N PRO A 159 9.23 10.94 -7.04
CA PRO A 159 10.52 11.54 -7.36
C PRO A 159 11.32 11.74 -6.06
N LEU A 160 12.54 11.20 -6.06
CA LEU A 160 13.46 11.30 -4.93
C LEU A 160 14.08 12.69 -4.82
N ASN A 161 14.02 13.49 -5.90
CA ASN A 161 14.17 14.95 -6.01
C ASN A 161 13.66 15.43 -7.38
#